data_AF-C3ZN56-F1
#
_entry.id   AF-C3ZN56-F1
#
_cell.length_a   1.000
_cell.length_b   1.000
_cell.length_c   1.000
_cell.angle_alpha   90.00
_cell.angle_beta   90.00
_cell.angle_gamma   90.00
#
_symmetry.space_group_name_H-M   'P 1'
#
loop_
_entity.id
_entity.type
_entity.pdbx_description
1 polymer ?
#
loop_
_entity_poly.entity_id
_entity_poly.type
_entity_poly.pdbx_seq_one_letter_code
_entity_poly.pdbx_strand_id
1 'polypeptide(L)'
;TRVKLNENYTRVELLTEIRDIPYDRGHTFTGLGLDHVRNNSFLEVNGRRNDTLDFLIVLTDDESEDDVIRPAQLLRQMGITVFVVAVGE
;
A
#
# COMPACT_ATOMS: atom_id res chain seq x y z
N THR A 1 -5.08 1.59 2.94
CA THR A 1 -5.55 0.73 1.83
C THR A 1 -7.03 0.47 2.02
N ARG A 2 -7.76 0.10 0.97
CA ARG A 2 -9.19 -0.23 1.08
C ARG A 2 -9.45 -1.54 1.84
N VAL A 3 -8.55 -2.51 1.68
CA VAL A 3 -8.54 -3.79 2.39
C VAL A 3 -7.53 -3.74 3.53
N LYS A 4 -7.91 -4.16 4.75
CA LYS A 4 -7.00 -4.27 5.91
C LYS A 4 -6.39 -5.68 6.02
N LEU A 5 -5.34 -5.78 6.83
CA LEU A 5 -4.59 -7.03 7.00
C LEU A 5 -5.32 -8.06 7.88
N ASN A 6 -6.41 -7.67 8.54
CA ASN A 6 -7.20 -8.50 9.46
C ASN A 6 -8.68 -8.67 9.05
N GLU A 7 -9.02 -8.41 7.79
CA GLU A 7 -10.40 -8.52 7.28
C GLU A 7 -10.67 -9.79 6.47
N ASN A 8 -9.67 -10.34 5.78
CA ASN A 8 -9.80 -11.54 4.93
C ASN A 8 -8.85 -12.64 5.37
N TYR A 9 -9.38 -13.84 5.66
CA TYR A 9 -8.58 -14.97 6.14
C TYR A 9 -8.47 -16.10 5.11
N THR A 10 -9.25 -16.03 4.03
CA THR A 10 -9.17 -16.96 2.90
C THR A 10 -8.74 -16.27 1.61
N ARG A 11 -8.11 -17.04 0.72
CA ARG A 11 -7.76 -16.57 -0.62
C ARG A 11 -8.97 -16.14 -1.43
N VAL A 12 -10.12 -16.79 -1.26
CA VAL A 12 -11.33 -16.50 -2.03
C VAL A 12 -11.93 -15.16 -1.62
N GLU A 13 -12.05 -14.89 -0.31
CA GLU A 13 -12.54 -13.61 0.21
C GLU A 13 -11.65 -12.46 -0.25
N LEU A 14 -10.33 -12.57 -0.03
CA LEU A 14 -9.36 -11.55 -0.41
C LEU A 14 -9.40 -11.23 -1.90
N LEU A 15 -9.46 -12.25 -2.77
CA LEU A 15 -9.53 -12.04 -4.22
C LEU A 15 -10.86 -11.44 -4.66
N THR A 16 -11.95 -11.73 -3.96
CA THR A 16 -13.26 -11.12 -4.24
C THR A 16 -13.21 -9.64 -3.90
N GLU A 17 -12.72 -9.28 -2.73
CA GLU A 17 -12.63 -7.89 -2.31
C GLU A 17 -11.66 -7.08 -3.20
N ILE A 18 -10.52 -7.65 -3.60
CA ILE A 18 -9.59 -7.01 -4.55
C ILE A 18 -10.28 -6.73 -5.90
N ARG A 19 -11.11 -7.66 -6.40
CA ARG A 19 -11.83 -7.49 -7.66
C ARG A 19 -12.88 -6.39 -7.61
N ASP A 20 -13.45 -6.16 -6.42
CA ASP A 20 -14.52 -5.19 -6.20
C ASP A 20 -13.99 -3.79 -5.86
N ILE A 21 -12.66 -3.58 -5.81
CA ILE A 21 -12.07 -2.25 -5.66
C ILE A 21 -12.46 -1.39 -6.88
N PRO A 22 -13.22 -0.30 -6.69
CA PRO A 22 -13.58 0.57 -7.80
C PRO A 22 -12.34 1.32 -8.30
N TYR A 23 -12.29 1.53 -9.61
CA TYR A 23 -11.27 2.35 -10.23
C TYR A 23 -11.51 3.83 -9.92
N ASP A 24 -10.70 4.38 -9.01
CA ASP A 24 -10.68 5.80 -8.71
C ASP A 24 -9.91 6.51 -9.83
N ARG A 25 -10.61 7.30 -10.63
CA ARG A 25 -9.98 8.15 -11.66
C ARG A 25 -9.25 9.31 -10.98
N GLY A 26 -8.15 9.76 -11.56
CA GLY A 26 -7.47 10.96 -11.08
C GLY A 26 -6.00 11.02 -11.47
N HIS A 27 -5.27 11.76 -10.66
CA HIS A 27 -3.83 12.01 -10.75
C HIS A 27 -3.02 10.93 -10.01
N THR A 28 -1.73 10.84 -10.32
CA THR A 28 -0.82 9.87 -9.71
C THR A 28 -0.11 10.50 -8.51
N PHE A 29 -0.73 10.45 -7.33
CA PHE A 29 -0.14 10.92 -6.06
C PHE A 29 0.40 9.76 -5.22
N THR A 30 1.52 9.20 -5.66
CA THR A 30 2.17 8.06 -4.99
C THR A 30 2.68 8.47 -3.60
N GLY A 31 3.19 9.68 -3.42
CA GLY A 31 3.67 10.17 -2.13
C GLY A 31 2.57 10.17 -1.07
N LEU A 32 1.39 10.69 -1.42
CA LEU A 32 0.18 10.64 -0.61
C LEU A 32 -0.26 9.19 -0.32
N GLY A 33 -0.18 8.30 -1.31
CA GLY A 33 -0.48 6.88 -1.13
C GLY A 33 0.44 6.19 -0.13
N LEU A 34 1.75 6.48 -0.18
CA LEU A 34 2.75 5.97 0.76
C LEU A 34 2.48 6.47 2.19
N ASP A 35 2.15 7.75 2.35
CA ASP A 35 1.74 8.33 3.64
C ASP A 35 0.44 7.69 4.16
N HIS A 36 -0.52 7.44 3.28
CA HIS A 36 -1.77 6.78 3.64
C HIS A 36 -1.50 5.36 4.18
N VAL A 37 -0.64 4.58 3.52
CA VAL A 37 -0.24 3.25 3.97
C VAL A 37 0.42 3.31 5.34
N ARG A 38 1.35 4.25 5.56
CA ARG A 38 2.00 4.46 6.87
C ARG A 38 0.98 4.75 7.97
N ASN A 39 0.07 5.67 7.71
CA ASN A 39 -0.82 6.21 8.71
C ASN A 39 -2.07 5.36 8.93
N ASN A 40 -2.38 4.40 8.05
CA ASN A 40 -3.62 3.64 8.10
C ASN A 40 -3.48 2.14 7.88
N SER A 41 -2.54 1.66 7.06
CA SER A 41 -2.47 0.22 6.76
C SER A 41 -1.60 -0.54 7.76
N PHE A 42 -0.39 -0.06 8.01
CA PHE A 42 0.56 -0.70 8.93
C PHE A 42 0.33 -0.25 10.38
N LEU A 43 -0.90 -0.44 10.86
CA LEU A 43 -1.31 -0.24 12.26
C LEU A 43 -1.76 -1.56 12.87
N GLU A 44 -1.50 -1.78 14.16
CA GLU A 44 -1.91 -2.99 14.87
C GLU A 44 -3.43 -3.21 14.82
N VAL A 45 -4.21 -2.13 14.98
CA VAL A 45 -5.68 -2.15 14.86
C VAL A 45 -6.17 -2.64 13.49
N ASN A 46 -5.33 -2.50 12.46
CA ASN A 46 -5.62 -2.91 11.08
C ASN A 46 -4.83 -4.17 10.67
N GLY A 47 -4.32 -4.92 11.64
CA GLY A 47 -3.76 -6.25 11.45
C GLY A 47 -2.25 -6.33 11.29
N ARG A 48 -1.51 -5.22 11.46
CA ARG A 48 -0.04 -5.29 11.54
C ARG A 48 0.38 -6.10 12.78
N ARG A 49 1.41 -6.93 12.64
CA ARG A 49 1.96 -7.73 13.75
C ARG A 49 3.45 -7.47 13.90
N ASN A 50 3.88 -7.19 15.13
CA ASN A 50 5.27 -6.81 15.45
C ASN A 50 6.28 -7.95 15.30
N ASP A 51 5.82 -9.21 15.27
CA ASP A 51 6.63 -10.42 15.11
C ASP A 51 6.74 -10.89 13.64
N THR A 52 6.26 -10.09 12.68
CA THR A 52 6.29 -10.43 11.26
C THR A 52 6.93 -9.35 10.40
N LEU A 53 7.41 -9.74 9.22
CA LEU A 53 7.94 -8.79 8.24
C LEU A 53 6.81 -8.07 7.52
N ASP A 54 6.96 -6.76 7.37
CA ASP A 54 6.04 -5.92 6.62
C ASP A 54 6.54 -5.72 5.18
N PHE A 55 5.65 -5.99 4.21
CA PHE A 55 5.91 -5.81 2.79
C PHE A 55 4.88 -4.87 2.17
N LEU A 56 5.36 -3.84 1.46
CA LEU A 56 4.55 -2.96 0.64
C LEU A 56 4.91 -3.18 -0.83
N ILE A 57 3.91 -3.50 -1.66
CA ILE A 57 4.05 -3.55 -3.11
C ILE A 57 3.31 -2.33 -3.68
N VAL A 58 4.03 -1.47 -4.37
CA VAL A 58 3.49 -0.29 -5.07
C VAL A 58 3.35 -0.65 -6.54
N LEU A 59 2.14 -0.48 -7.08
CA LEU A 59 1.86 -0.58 -8.51
C LEU A 59 1.61 0.85 -9.01
N THR A 60 2.36 1.29 -10.02
CA THR A 60 2.20 2.63 -10.64
C THR A 60 2.38 2.52 -12.14
N ASP A 61 1.66 3.34 -12.90
CA ASP A 61 1.69 3.40 -14.36
C ASP A 61 2.28 4.70 -14.93
N ASP A 62 2.54 5.69 -14.07
CA ASP A 62 3.18 6.95 -14.45
C ASP A 62 4.11 7.48 -13.33
N GLU A 63 4.84 8.55 -13.62
CA GLU A 63 5.58 9.34 -12.63
C GLU A 63 4.61 10.02 -11.64
N SER A 64 5.04 10.10 -10.38
CA SER A 64 4.24 10.75 -9.33
C SER A 64 4.24 12.27 -9.48
N GLU A 65 3.08 12.90 -9.27
CA GLU A 65 2.93 14.36 -9.29
C GLU A 65 3.28 15.02 -7.94
N ASP A 66 3.71 14.23 -6.95
CA ASP A 66 4.10 14.67 -5.60
C ASP A 66 5.43 14.03 -5.13
N ASP A 67 5.99 14.54 -4.02
CA ASP A 67 7.24 14.00 -3.47
C ASP A 67 7.04 12.58 -2.92
N VAL A 68 7.74 11.63 -3.52
CA VAL A 68 7.75 10.23 -3.08
C VAL A 68 8.92 9.91 -2.16
N ILE A 69 9.98 10.72 -2.15
CA ILE A 69 11.25 10.37 -1.50
C ILE A 69 11.06 10.33 0.01
N ARG A 70 10.52 11.41 0.60
CA ARG A 70 10.30 11.49 2.04
C ARG A 70 9.35 10.40 2.57
N PRO A 71 8.14 10.19 2.02
CA PRO A 71 7.24 9.16 2.54
C PRO A 71 7.82 7.75 2.38
N ALA A 72 8.53 7.46 1.29
CA ALA A 72 9.20 6.18 1.11
C ALA A 72 10.33 5.94 2.12
N GLN A 73 11.12 6.97 2.44
CA GLN A 73 12.15 6.89 3.47
C GLN A 73 11.55 6.58 4.85
N LEU A 74 10.44 7.21 5.20
CA LEU A 74 9.77 6.99 6.49
C LEU A 74 9.23 5.55 6.60
N LEU A 75 8.65 5.00 5.53
CA LEU A 75 8.23 3.59 5.51
C LEU A 75 9.41 2.63 5.72
N ARG A 76 10.56 2.88 5.05
CA ARG A 76 11.77 2.06 5.23
C ARG A 76 12.31 2.14 6.65
N GLN A 77 12.30 3.32 7.27
CA GLN A 77 12.72 3.49 8.66
C GLN A 77 11.80 2.75 9.65
N MET A 78 10.54 2.51 9.29
CA MET A 78 9.60 1.69 10.06
C MET A 78 9.80 0.17 9.89
N GLY A 79 10.83 -0.25 9.13
CA GLY A 79 11.12 -1.66 8.87
C GLY A 79 10.28 -2.27 7.74
N ILE A 80 9.56 -1.46 6.96
CA ILE A 80 8.72 -1.93 5.86
C ILE A 80 9.59 -2.09 4.61
N THR A 81 9.58 -3.30 4.04
CA THR A 81 10.24 -3.58 2.77
C THR A 81 9.33 -3.14 1.62
N VAL A 82 9.79 -2.20 0.81
CA VAL A 82 9.01 -1.63 -0.30
C VAL A 82 9.51 -2.18 -1.64
N PHE A 83 8.59 -2.75 -2.41
CA PHE A 83 8.79 -3.16 -3.80
C PHE A 83 7.94 -2.27 -4.71
N VAL A 84 8.46 -1.96 -5.88
CA VAL A 84 7.76 -1.17 -6.90
C VAL A 84 7.67 -1.98 -8.17
N VAL A 85 6.47 -2.03 -8.75
CA VAL A 85 6.21 -2.55 -10.08
C VAL A 85 5.64 -1.41 -10.90
N ALA A 86 6.44 -0.93 -11.86
CA ALA A 86 5.99 0.02 -12.86
C ALA A 86 5.28 -0.74 -14.00
N VAL A 87 4.14 -0.24 -14.46
CA VAL A 87 3.34 -0.85 -15.52
C VAL A 87 3.11 0.17 -16.62
N GLY A 88 3.81 0.01 -17.74
CA GLY A 88 3.84 0.99 -18.82
C GLY A 88 5.20 0.95 -19.52
N GLU A 89 5.42 1.85 -20.48
CA GLU A 89 6.76 2.15 -20.99
C GLU A 89 7.45 3.22 -20.14
#